data_AF-A0A9P4IFK0-F1
#
_entry.id   AF-A0A9P4IFK0-F1
#
_cell.length_a   1.000
_cell.length_b   1.000
_cell.length_c   1.000
_cell.angle_alpha   90.00
_cell.angle_beta   90.00
_cell.angle_gamma   90.00
#
_symmetry.space_group_name_H-M   'P 1'
#
loop_
_entity.id
_entity.type
_entity.pdbx_description
1 polymer ?
#
loop_
_entity_poly.entity_id
_entity_poly.type
_entity_poly.pdbx_seq_one_letter_code
_entity_poly.pdbx_strand_id
1 'polypeptide(L)'
;MARSLFSRKLDIVYLIFFIIHIPIIFAVDAYPLYPPSIRPAWMDEIRNFYITTYRDQFFISPPAWFNAYLWMEILYHVPVSVWAIGAILRDDPKLPIHLLVFAVQTGVTTFTCIADYLSWSNFRNEEKIRLGQLYVPYLALAVFMGVDMYRRLDVTLGVKSGGSKKNN
;
A
#
# COMPACT_ATOMS: atom_id res chain seq x y z
N MET A 1 -13.85 21.60 -14.93
CA MET A 1 -12.41 21.55 -15.26
C MET A 1 -11.69 20.79 -14.16
N ALA A 2 -10.73 19.93 -14.51
CA ALA A 2 -9.85 19.27 -13.53
C ALA A 2 -9.12 20.33 -12.71
N ARG A 3 -9.02 20.13 -11.38
CA ARG A 3 -8.25 21.04 -10.52
C ARG A 3 -6.76 20.85 -10.77
N SER A 4 -6.01 21.95 -10.71
CA SER A 4 -4.54 21.89 -10.79
C SER A 4 -3.98 20.91 -9.74
N LEU A 5 -2.97 20.12 -10.11
CA LEU A 5 -2.33 19.19 -9.18
C LEU A 5 -1.66 19.94 -8.01
N PHE A 6 -1.11 21.13 -8.27
CA PHE A 6 -0.44 21.96 -7.26
C PHE A 6 -1.38 22.48 -6.17
N SER A 7 -2.69 22.53 -6.41
CA SER A 7 -3.68 22.85 -5.38
C SER A 7 -4.15 21.62 -4.57
N ARG A 8 -3.80 20.40 -5.01
CA ARG A 8 -4.17 19.12 -4.40
C ARG A 8 -2.96 18.47 -3.72
N LYS A 9 -2.47 19.11 -2.64
CA LYS A 9 -1.22 18.70 -1.95
C LYS A 9 -1.19 17.22 -1.53
N LEU A 10 -2.31 16.68 -1.03
CA LEU A 10 -2.38 15.26 -0.65
C LEU A 10 -2.30 14.33 -1.87
N ASP A 11 -2.86 14.73 -3.01
CA ASP A 11 -2.82 13.93 -4.24
C ASP A 11 -1.39 13.85 -4.79
N ILE A 12 -0.55 14.87 -4.57
CA ILE A 12 0.89 14.81 -4.87
C ILE A 12 1.58 13.75 -4.01
N VAL A 13 1.25 13.68 -2.72
CA VAL A 13 1.83 12.65 -1.82
C VAL A 13 1.44 11.26 -2.31
N TYR A 14 0.16 11.04 -2.64
CA TYR A 14 -0.29 9.75 -3.17
C TYR A 14 0.32 9.43 -4.53
N LEU A 15 0.51 10.42 -5.39
CA LEU A 15 1.16 10.26 -6.69
C LEU A 15 2.61 9.77 -6.52
N ILE A 16 3.38 10.44 -5.67
CA ILE A 16 4.76 10.05 -5.36
C ILE A 16 4.78 8.63 -4.77
N PHE A 17 3.87 8.35 -3.84
CA PHE A 17 3.73 7.02 -3.25
C PHE A 17 3.50 5.96 -4.33
N PHE A 18 2.52 6.09 -5.20
CA PHE A 18 2.22 5.07 -6.22
C PHE A 18 3.35 4.91 -7.24
N ILE A 19 4.05 5.99 -7.61
CA ILE A 19 5.22 5.94 -8.50
C ILE A 19 6.35 5.12 -7.87
N ILE A 20 6.61 5.30 -6.56
CA ILE A 20 7.64 4.57 -5.83
C ILE A 20 7.19 3.14 -5.49
N HIS A 21 5.90 2.94 -5.23
CA HIS A 21 5.37 1.65 -4.78
C HIS A 21 5.46 0.58 -5.87
N ILE A 22 5.16 0.91 -7.13
CA ILE A 22 5.23 -0.05 -8.25
C ILE A 22 6.62 -0.71 -8.38
N PRO A 23 7.74 0.04 -8.51
CA PRO A 23 9.06 -0.59 -8.60
C PRO A 23 9.44 -1.35 -7.33
N ILE A 24 9.01 -0.90 -6.14
CA ILE A 24 9.24 -1.64 -4.89
C ILE A 24 8.56 -3.01 -4.92
N ILE A 25 7.29 -3.09 -5.34
CA ILE A 25 6.58 -4.37 -5.46
C ILE A 25 7.38 -5.33 -6.33
N PHE A 26 7.86 -4.90 -7.49
CA PHE A 26 8.62 -5.77 -8.39
C PHE A 26 10.04 -6.10 -7.89
N ALA A 27 10.71 -5.16 -7.23
CA ALA A 27 12.08 -5.33 -6.79
C ALA A 27 12.21 -6.12 -5.47
N VAL A 28 11.23 -6.00 -4.58
CA VAL A 28 11.29 -6.52 -3.20
C VAL A 28 10.23 -7.59 -2.98
N ASP A 29 8.94 -7.25 -3.18
CA ASP A 29 7.83 -8.11 -2.76
C ASP A 29 7.63 -9.30 -3.70
N ALA A 30 7.79 -9.09 -5.00
CA ALA A 30 7.67 -10.11 -6.03
C ALA A 30 8.87 -11.08 -6.07
N TYR A 31 9.94 -10.82 -5.31
CA TYR A 31 11.15 -11.65 -5.26
C TYR A 31 10.89 -13.17 -5.28
N PRO A 32 10.04 -13.75 -4.39
CA PRO A 32 9.83 -15.19 -4.33
C PRO A 32 9.04 -15.73 -5.52
N LEU A 33 8.34 -14.87 -6.27
CA LEU A 33 7.56 -15.25 -7.45
C LEU A 33 8.44 -15.38 -8.71
N TYR A 34 9.61 -14.73 -8.75
CA TYR A 34 10.53 -14.88 -9.87
C TYR A 34 11.19 -16.26 -9.86
N PRO A 35 11.18 -17.00 -10.99
CA PRO A 35 12.01 -18.18 -11.13
C PRO A 35 13.49 -17.79 -11.04
N PRO A 36 14.36 -18.64 -10.47
CA PRO A 36 15.78 -18.34 -10.31
C PRO A 36 16.49 -17.94 -11.60
N SER A 37 16.03 -18.43 -12.76
CA SER A 37 16.63 -18.17 -14.07
C SER A 37 16.51 -16.72 -14.55
N ILE A 38 15.54 -15.95 -14.05
CA ILE A 38 15.33 -14.55 -14.46
C ILE A 38 15.57 -13.55 -13.34
N ARG A 39 15.93 -14.05 -12.14
CA ARG A 39 16.18 -13.22 -10.97
C ARG A 39 17.58 -12.58 -11.10
N PRO A 40 17.67 -11.25 -11.17
CA PRO A 40 18.95 -10.56 -11.16
C PRO A 40 19.66 -10.68 -9.80
N ALA A 41 20.99 -10.72 -9.82
CA ALA A 41 21.80 -10.86 -8.60
C ALA A 41 21.56 -9.73 -7.57
N TRP A 42 21.31 -8.50 -8.02
CA TRP A 42 21.04 -7.36 -7.12
C TRP A 42 19.79 -7.57 -6.26
N MET A 43 18.81 -8.36 -6.72
CA MET A 43 17.62 -8.70 -5.91
C MET A 43 18.00 -9.58 -4.72
N ASP A 44 18.92 -10.51 -4.92
CA ASP A 44 19.45 -11.37 -3.85
C ASP A 44 20.25 -10.55 -2.84
N GLU A 45 21.02 -9.57 -3.30
CA GLU A 45 21.76 -8.64 -2.45
C GLU A 45 20.82 -7.82 -1.55
N ILE A 46 19.76 -7.23 -2.12
CA ILE A 46 18.74 -6.48 -1.36
C ILE A 46 18.07 -7.39 -0.33
N ARG A 47 17.67 -8.61 -0.73
CA ARG A 47 17.01 -9.54 0.18
C ARG A 47 17.93 -10.00 1.31
N ASN A 48 19.20 -10.29 1.00
CA ASN A 48 20.19 -10.66 2.00
C ASN A 48 20.46 -9.50 2.98
N PHE A 49 20.58 -8.26 2.47
CA PHE A 49 20.68 -7.08 3.32
C PHE A 49 19.48 -6.95 4.26
N TYR A 50 18.27 -7.14 3.75
CA TYR A 50 17.05 -7.06 4.55
C TYR A 50 16.99 -8.15 5.63
N ILE A 51 17.28 -9.41 5.26
CA ILE A 51 17.31 -10.55 6.19
C ILE A 51 18.36 -10.35 7.28
N THR A 52 19.56 -9.88 6.93
CA THR A 52 20.65 -9.69 7.90
C THR A 52 20.39 -8.50 8.83
N THR A 53 19.73 -7.45 8.34
CA THR A 53 19.46 -6.22 9.12
C THR A 53 18.23 -6.35 10.02
N TYR A 54 17.15 -6.94 9.51
CA TYR A 54 15.83 -6.97 10.17
C TYR A 54 15.41 -8.36 10.66
N ARG A 55 16.07 -9.43 10.20
CA ARG A 55 15.74 -10.84 10.49
C ARG A 55 14.28 -11.20 10.18
N ASP A 56 13.65 -10.46 9.29
CA ASP A 56 12.22 -10.58 9.00
C ASP A 56 11.86 -12.00 8.54
N GLN A 57 11.02 -12.70 9.32
CA GLN A 57 10.64 -14.07 9.04
C GLN A 57 9.78 -14.19 7.79
N PHE A 58 9.07 -13.14 7.38
CA PHE A 58 8.31 -13.16 6.13
C PHE A 58 9.22 -13.37 4.92
N PHE A 59 10.48 -12.94 5.01
CA PHE A 59 11.47 -13.13 3.95
C PHE A 59 12.33 -14.38 4.15
N ILE A 60 12.22 -15.09 5.27
CA ILE A 60 13.03 -16.29 5.55
C ILE A 60 12.17 -17.56 5.43
N SER A 61 11.06 -17.58 6.15
CA SER A 61 10.14 -18.72 6.24
C SER A 61 8.69 -18.19 6.29
N PRO A 62 8.16 -17.65 5.17
CA PRO A 62 6.86 -17.02 5.17
C PRO A 62 5.75 -18.01 5.54
N PRO A 63 4.78 -17.59 6.36
CA PRO A 63 3.57 -18.37 6.56
C PRO A 63 2.74 -18.44 5.27
N ALA A 64 1.91 -19.47 5.12
CA ALA A 64 1.17 -19.73 3.87
C ALA A 64 0.29 -18.55 3.42
N TRP A 65 -0.29 -17.80 4.37
CA TRP A 65 -1.11 -16.63 4.08
C TRP A 65 -0.31 -15.47 3.47
N PHE A 66 1.00 -15.37 3.73
CA PHE A 66 1.84 -14.29 3.22
C PHE A 66 1.96 -14.35 1.70
N ASN A 67 2.04 -15.55 1.12
CA ASN A 67 2.01 -15.74 -0.34
C ASN A 67 0.71 -15.20 -0.97
N ALA A 68 -0.42 -15.31 -0.28
CA ALA A 68 -1.67 -14.74 -0.78
C ALA A 68 -1.60 -13.21 -0.86
N TYR A 69 -0.96 -12.55 0.11
CA TYR A 69 -0.76 -11.10 0.09
C TYR A 69 0.17 -10.64 -1.02
N LEU A 70 1.25 -11.38 -1.30
CA LEU A 70 2.12 -11.09 -2.46
C LEU A 70 1.34 -11.15 -3.78
N TRP A 71 0.45 -12.14 -3.93
CA TRP A 71 -0.43 -12.20 -5.10
C TRP A 71 -1.43 -11.04 -5.16
N MET A 72 -1.97 -10.59 -4.02
CA MET A 72 -2.82 -9.39 -3.98
C MET A 72 -2.04 -8.13 -4.40
N GLU A 73 -0.77 -8.00 -4.02
CA GLU A 73 0.06 -6.88 -4.44
C GLU A 73 0.26 -6.88 -5.97
N ILE A 74 0.56 -8.04 -6.55
CA ILE A 74 0.76 -8.15 -8.00
C ILE A 74 -0.53 -8.01 -8.80
N LEU A 75 -1.59 -8.70 -8.39
CA LEU A 75 -2.82 -8.78 -9.17
C LEU A 75 -3.76 -7.59 -8.94
N TYR A 76 -3.64 -6.91 -7.80
CA TYR A 76 -4.51 -5.79 -7.46
C TYR A 76 -3.73 -4.50 -7.15
N HIS A 77 -2.71 -4.48 -6.30
CA HIS A 77 -1.98 -3.23 -6.02
C HIS A 77 -1.31 -2.66 -7.27
N VAL A 78 -0.63 -3.48 -8.08
CA VAL A 78 0.06 -2.98 -9.28
C VAL A 78 -0.92 -2.35 -10.29
N PRO A 79 -1.99 -3.03 -10.75
CA PRO A 79 -2.95 -2.43 -11.68
C PRO A 79 -3.62 -1.17 -11.11
N VAL A 80 -4.01 -1.19 -9.83
CA VAL A 80 -4.62 -0.02 -9.18
C VAL A 80 -3.64 1.13 -9.05
N SER A 81 -2.37 0.87 -8.75
CA SER A 81 -1.34 1.90 -8.64
C SER A 81 -1.06 2.57 -9.99
N VAL A 82 -0.94 1.79 -11.07
CA VAL A 82 -0.77 2.32 -12.43
C VAL A 82 -1.97 3.17 -12.83
N TRP A 83 -3.18 2.68 -12.57
CA TRP A 83 -4.41 3.44 -12.82
C TRP A 83 -4.49 4.71 -11.95
N ALA A 84 -4.12 4.63 -10.67
CA ALA A 84 -4.18 5.73 -9.72
C ALA A 84 -3.27 6.89 -10.12
N ILE A 85 -2.08 6.61 -10.65
CA ILE A 85 -1.18 7.64 -11.21
C ILE A 85 -1.91 8.45 -12.29
N GLY A 86 -2.51 7.78 -13.28
CA GLY A 86 -3.28 8.44 -14.33
C GLY A 86 -4.52 9.17 -13.80
N ALA A 87 -5.24 8.55 -12.85
CA ALA A 87 -6.45 9.09 -12.24
C ALA A 87 -6.17 10.36 -11.42
N ILE A 88 -5.06 10.41 -10.67
CA ILE A 88 -4.63 11.59 -9.92
C ILE A 88 -4.32 12.75 -10.89
N LEU A 89 -3.54 12.47 -11.93
CA LEU A 89 -3.13 13.49 -12.91
C LEU A 89 -4.34 14.14 -13.60
N ARG A 90 -5.39 13.37 -13.90
CA ARG A 90 -6.61 13.87 -14.54
C ARG A 90 -7.73 14.31 -13.59
N ASP A 91 -7.51 14.26 -12.28
CA ASP A 91 -8.53 14.59 -11.26
C ASP A 91 -9.80 13.74 -11.41
N ASP A 92 -9.62 12.42 -11.53
CA ASP A 92 -10.72 11.48 -11.79
C ASP A 92 -11.71 11.41 -10.61
N PRO A 93 -13.03 11.58 -10.82
CA PRO A 93 -14.02 11.53 -9.76
C PRO A 93 -14.15 10.15 -9.11
N LYS A 94 -13.65 9.08 -9.74
CA LYS A 94 -13.61 7.71 -9.18
C LYS A 94 -12.37 7.47 -8.32
N LEU A 95 -11.41 8.40 -8.26
CA LEU A 95 -10.21 8.24 -7.45
C LEU A 95 -10.53 7.87 -5.99
N PRO A 96 -11.49 8.52 -5.30
CA PRO A 96 -11.75 8.23 -3.89
C PRO A 96 -12.22 6.80 -3.62
N ILE A 97 -13.05 6.22 -4.48
CA ILE A 97 -13.55 4.86 -4.25
C ILE A 97 -12.42 3.83 -4.41
N HIS A 98 -11.58 3.97 -5.44
CA HIS A 98 -10.50 3.01 -5.68
C HIS A 98 -9.39 3.12 -4.63
N LEU A 99 -9.00 4.34 -4.23
CA LEU A 99 -7.98 4.53 -3.20
C LEU A 99 -8.50 4.12 -1.81
N LEU A 100 -9.81 4.21 -1.55
CA LEU A 100 -10.38 3.70 -0.30
C LEU A 100 -10.24 2.17 -0.22
N VAL A 101 -10.59 1.45 -1.29
CA VAL A 101 -10.47 -0.02 -1.32
C VAL A 101 -9.00 -0.43 -1.18
N PHE A 102 -8.11 0.24 -1.92
CA PHE A 102 -6.67 0.05 -1.78
C PHE A 102 -6.20 0.27 -0.34
N ALA A 103 -6.54 1.41 0.26
CA ALA A 103 -6.15 1.76 1.62
C ALA A 103 -6.64 0.75 2.67
N VAL A 104 -7.88 0.28 2.54
CA VAL A 104 -8.43 -0.73 3.45
C VAL A 104 -7.70 -2.05 3.32
N GLN A 105 -7.51 -2.55 2.09
CA GLN A 105 -6.82 -3.82 1.88
C GLN A 105 -5.37 -3.74 2.37
N THR A 106 -4.63 -2.70 1.97
CA THR A 106 -3.26 -2.42 2.45
C THR A 106 -3.19 -2.33 3.97
N GLY A 107 -4.17 -1.66 4.60
CA GLY A 107 -4.25 -1.54 6.05
C GLY A 107 -4.43 -2.89 6.73
N VAL A 108 -5.33 -3.74 6.22
CA VAL A 108 -5.60 -5.07 6.78
C VAL A 108 -4.40 -6.01 6.60
N THR A 109 -3.80 -6.07 5.42
CA THR A 109 -2.63 -6.94 5.17
C THR A 109 -1.45 -6.51 6.03
N THR A 110 -1.15 -5.21 6.09
CA THR A 110 -0.06 -4.66 6.90
C THR A 110 -0.30 -4.85 8.40
N PHE A 111 -1.53 -4.62 8.87
CA PHE A 111 -1.90 -4.86 10.25
C PHE A 111 -1.75 -6.34 10.63
N THR A 112 -2.10 -7.25 9.72
CA THR A 112 -1.87 -8.69 9.92
C THR A 112 -0.39 -8.99 10.10
N CYS A 113 0.49 -8.43 9.26
CA CYS A 113 1.94 -8.59 9.40
C CYS A 113 2.45 -8.03 10.74
N ILE A 114 1.93 -6.88 11.18
CA ILE A 114 2.27 -6.28 12.47
C ILE A 114 1.86 -7.17 13.63
N ALA A 115 0.62 -7.65 13.63
CA ALA A 115 0.12 -8.56 14.65
C ALA A 115 0.97 -9.85 14.73
N ASP A 116 1.35 -10.39 13.57
CA ASP A 116 2.15 -11.61 13.50
C ASP A 116 3.58 -11.41 14.02
N TYR A 117 4.32 -10.39 13.56
CA TYR A 117 5.70 -10.20 14.06
C TYR A 117 5.75 -9.81 15.54
N LEU A 118 4.72 -9.14 16.05
CA LEU A 118 4.61 -8.85 17.48
C LEU A 118 4.42 -10.13 18.31
N SER A 119 3.81 -11.18 17.72
CA SER A 119 3.62 -12.48 18.36
C SER A 119 4.89 -13.33 18.43
N TRP A 120 5.92 -13.05 17.62
CA TRP A 120 7.13 -13.87 17.57
C TRP A 120 7.88 -13.84 18.92
N SER A 121 7.99 -14.99 19.57
CA SER A 121 8.64 -15.17 20.89
C SER A 121 10.15 -15.04 20.82
N ASN A 122 10.75 -15.35 19.67
CA ASN A 122 12.20 -15.43 19.48
C ASN A 122 12.85 -14.07 19.17
N PHE A 123 12.08 -12.98 19.21
CA PHE A 123 12.52 -11.63 18.88
C PHE A 123 12.58 -10.75 20.13
N ARG A 124 13.70 -10.05 20.30
CA ARG A 124 13.82 -9.00 21.32
C ARG A 124 12.96 -7.80 20.95
N ASN A 125 12.56 -7.01 21.94
CA ASN A 125 11.76 -5.80 21.72
C ASN A 125 12.44 -4.82 20.75
N GLU A 126 13.76 -4.70 20.79
CA GLU A 126 14.52 -3.86 19.86
C GLU A 126 14.40 -4.31 18.40
N GLU A 127 14.41 -5.62 18.15
CA GLU A 127 14.23 -6.17 16.80
C GLU A 127 12.81 -5.92 16.29
N LYS A 128 11.81 -6.04 17.18
CA LYS A 128 10.41 -5.71 16.87
C LYS A 128 10.23 -4.22 16.57
N ILE A 129 10.94 -3.34 17.26
CA ILE A 129 10.93 -1.89 17.00
C ILE A 129 11.53 -1.60 15.61
N ARG A 130 12.65 -2.24 15.27
CA ARG A 130 13.27 -2.09 13.94
C ARG A 130 12.35 -2.54 12.80
N LEU A 131 11.64 -3.66 12.98
CA LEU A 131 10.59 -4.08 12.04
C LEU A 131 9.46 -3.05 11.98
N GLY A 132 9.03 -2.54 13.14
CA GLY A 132 8.01 -1.51 13.23
C GLY A 132 8.36 -0.23 12.45
N GLN A 133 9.63 0.13 12.33
CA GLN A 133 10.07 1.28 11.52
C GLN A 133 9.75 1.11 10.02
N LEU A 134 9.55 -0.12 9.55
CA LEU A 134 9.19 -0.42 8.16
C LEU A 134 7.67 -0.50 7.99
N TYR A 135 7.01 -1.30 8.83
CA TYR A 135 5.58 -1.60 8.67
C TYR A 135 4.66 -0.49 9.20
N VAL A 136 5.00 0.17 10.32
CA VAL A 136 4.11 1.15 10.96
C VAL A 136 3.90 2.40 10.10
N PRO A 137 4.92 3.00 9.45
CA PRO A 137 4.70 4.12 8.54
C PRO A 137 3.80 3.75 7.35
N TYR A 138 3.93 2.54 6.84
CA TYR A 138 3.12 2.05 5.73
C TYR A 138 1.64 1.87 6.15
N LEU A 139 1.39 1.30 7.34
CA LEU A 139 0.06 1.23 7.93
C LEU A 139 -0.53 2.63 8.17
N ALA A 140 0.27 3.56 8.71
CA ALA A 140 -0.16 4.93 8.98
C ALA A 140 -0.57 5.65 7.68
N LEU A 141 0.19 5.47 6.60
CA LEU A 141 -0.16 6.00 5.28
C LEU A 141 -1.47 5.40 4.77
N ALA A 142 -1.66 4.09 4.90
CA ALA A 142 -2.89 3.42 4.48
C ALA A 142 -4.11 3.95 5.25
N VAL A 143 -4.03 4.06 6.58
CA VAL A 143 -5.11 4.61 7.40
C VAL A 143 -5.40 6.07 7.03
N PHE A 144 -4.37 6.89 6.87
CA PHE A 144 -4.52 8.29 6.48
C PHE A 144 -5.21 8.44 5.12
N MET A 145 -4.75 7.69 4.12
CA MET A 145 -5.35 7.65 2.78
C MET A 145 -6.81 7.20 2.86
N GLY A 146 -7.11 6.15 3.62
CA GLY A 146 -8.48 5.65 3.80
C GLY A 146 -9.41 6.72 4.39
N VAL A 147 -8.98 7.42 5.44
CA VAL A 147 -9.77 8.50 6.06
C VAL A 147 -9.99 9.67 5.09
N ASP A 148 -8.97 10.09 4.34
CA ASP A 148 -9.10 11.15 3.34
C ASP A 148 -10.09 10.75 2.23
N MET A 149 -9.96 9.54 1.68
CA MET A 149 -10.86 9.06 0.63
C MET A 149 -12.30 8.88 1.12
N TYR A 150 -12.49 8.38 2.34
CA TYR A 150 -13.81 8.28 2.97
C TYR A 150 -14.47 9.66 3.08
N ARG A 151 -13.75 10.67 3.59
CA ARG A 151 -14.26 12.05 3.70
C ARG A 151 -14.66 12.64 2.34
N ARG A 152 -13.85 12.43 1.30
CA ARG A 152 -14.15 12.91 -0.07
C ARG A 152 -15.42 12.24 -0.63
N LEU A 153 -15.59 10.94 -0.39
CA LEU A 153 -16.80 10.22 -0.80
C LEU A 153 -18.02 10.70 -0.04
N ASP A 154 -17.93 10.85 1.28
CA ASP A 154 -19.03 11.31 2.13
C ASP A 154 -19.56 12.69 1.70
N VAL A 155 -18.65 13.65 1.46
CA VAL A 155 -19.01 14.98 0.93
C VAL A 155 -19.73 14.85 -0.43
N THR A 156 -19.23 14.00 -1.32
CA THR A 156 -19.80 13.82 -2.66
C THR A 156 -21.20 13.20 -2.61
N LEU A 157 -21.41 12.22 -1.73
CA LEU A 157 -22.71 11.56 -1.53
C LEU A 157 -23.71 12.47 -0.80
N GLY A 158 -23.24 13.23 0.20
CA GLY A 158 -24.05 14.22 0.92
C GLY A 158 -24.60 15.32 0.02
N VAL A 159 -23.78 15.85 -0.90
CA VAL A 159 -24.22 16.85 -1.89
C VAL A 159 -25.34 16.30 -2.79
N LYS A 160 -25.24 15.03 -3.23
CA LYS A 160 -26.28 14.40 -4.05
C LYS A 160 -27.60 14.23 -3.29
N SER A 161 -27.53 13.84 -2.02
CA SER A 161 -28.72 13.70 -1.15
C SER A 161 -29.44 15.03 -0.93
N GLY A 162 -28.69 16.12 -0.73
CA GLY A 162 -29.24 17.47 -0.60
C GLY A 162 -29.83 18.05 -1.89
N GLY A 163 -29.22 17.74 -3.04
CA GLY A 163 -29.74 18.16 -4.35
C GLY A 163 -31.05 17.47 -4.76
N SER A 164 -31.22 16.20 -4.38
CA SER A 164 -32.44 15.44 -4.69
C SER A 164 -33.67 15.91 -3.89
N LYS A 165 -33.48 16.52 -2.71
CA LYS A 165 -34.59 17.04 -1.89
C LYS A 165 -35.16 18.38 -2.36
N LYS A 166 -34.47 19.08 -3.28
CA LYS A 166 -34.88 20.43 -3.73
C LYS A 166 -35.75 20.44 -4.99
N ASN A 167 -36.02 19.26 -5.57
CA ASN A 167 -36.74 19.09 -6.84
C ASN A 167 -38.10 18.36 -6.69
N ASN A 168 -38.62 18.23 -5.47
CA ASN A 168 -39.99 17.79 -5.18
C ASN A 168 -40.71 18.90 -4.40
#